data_AF-A0A969EN13-F1
#
_entry.id   AF-A0A969EN13-F1
#
_cell.length_a   1.000
_cell.length_b   1.000
_cell.length_c   1.000
_cell.angle_alpha   90.00
_cell.angle_beta   90.00
_cell.angle_gamma   90.00
#
_symmetry.space_group_name_H-M   'P 1'
#
loop_
_entity.id
_entity.type
_entity.pdbx_description
1 polymer ?
#
loop_
_entity_poly.entity_id
_entity_poly.type
_entity_poly.pdbx_seq_one_letter_code
_entity_poly.pdbx_strand_id
1 'polypeptide(L)' 'EEEVRYHRQERGYGKFTRSLELPFRVDANGIEATFAHGVLHITLPRAEEDKPKKIAVKVA' A
#
# COMPACT_ATOMS: atom_id res chain seq x y z
N GLU A 1 -26.96 20.76 5.49
CA GLU A 1 -26.26 19.93 6.49
C GLU A 1 -26.94 20.19 7.82
N GLU A 2 -27.50 19.17 8.46
CA GLU A 2 -28.07 19.35 9.80
C GLU A 2 -26.93 19.52 10.81
N GLU A 3 -27.03 20.51 11.69
CA GLU A 3 -26.09 20.72 12.80
C GLU A 3 -26.20 19.57 13.80
N VAL A 4 -25.40 18.52 13.61
CA VAL A 4 -25.28 17.43 14.58
C VAL A 4 -24.35 17.88 15.71
N ARG A 5 -24.90 18.05 16.92
CA ARG A 5 -24.14 18.44 18.12
C ARG A 5 -23.73 17.22 18.93
N TYR A 6 -22.43 16.94 18.97
CA TYR A 6 -21.89 15.83 19.77
C TYR A 6 -21.69 16.23 21.23
N HIS A 7 -22.05 15.36 22.17
CA HIS A 7 -21.61 15.48 23.57
C HIS A 7 -20.13 15.09 23.76
N ARG A 8 -19.67 14.09 22.98
CA ARG A 8 -18.28 13.62 22.94
C ARG A 8 -18.00 12.89 21.63
N GLN A 9 -16.80 13.06 21.09
CA GLN A 9 -16.33 12.39 19.88
C GLN A 9 -14.91 11.86 20.11
N GLU A 10 -14.74 10.54 20.01
CA GLU A 10 -13.47 9.87 20.33
C GLU A 10 -12.76 9.30 19.09
N ARG A 11 -13.51 9.08 18.01
CA ARG A 11 -12.97 8.57 16.74
C ARG A 11 -12.56 9.74 15.86
N GLY A 12 -11.39 9.61 15.23
CA GLY A 12 -10.98 10.52 14.16
C GLY A 12 -11.98 10.49 13.01
N TYR A 13 -12.26 11.65 12.43
CA TYR A 13 -13.17 11.83 11.30
C TYR A 13 -12.56 12.81 10.30
N GLY A 14 -13.11 12.82 9.08
CA GLY A 14 -12.64 13.69 8.01
C GLY A 14 -11.77 12.96 6.99
N LYS A 15 -11.18 13.75 6.08
CA LYS A 15 -10.35 13.23 4.99
C LYS A 15 -9.00 12.79 5.54
N PHE A 16 -8.49 11.65 5.05
CA PHE A 16 -7.15 11.18 5.38
C PHE A 16 -6.39 10.81 4.11
N THR A 17 -5.07 10.91 4.17
CA THR A 17 -4.15 10.51 3.10
C THR A 17 -2.86 10.00 3.75
N ARG A 18 -2.25 8.98 3.17
CA ARG A 18 -0.98 8.42 3.63
C ARG A 18 -0.12 8.08 2.44
N SER A 19 1.15 8.46 2.50
CA SER A 19 2.18 8.09 1.52
C SER A 19 3.19 7.18 2.19
N LEU A 20 3.61 6.13 1.47
CA LEU A 20 4.56 5.14 1.95
C LEU A 20 5.65 4.96 0.89
N GLU A 21 6.91 5.05 1.31
CA GLU A 21 8.03 4.71 0.46
C GLU A 21 8.29 3.20 0.54
N LEU A 22 8.45 2.58 -0.62
CA LEU A 22 8.67 1.14 -0.73
C LEU A 22 10.14 0.86 -1.03
N PRO A 23 10.74 -0.18 -0.44
CA PRO A 23 12.15 -0.50 -0.64
C PRO A 23 12.43 -1.23 -1.97
N PHE A 24 11.40 -1.41 -2.83
CA PHE A 24 11.50 -2.10 -4.10
C PHE A 24 10.62 -1.44 -5.16
N ARG A 25 10.90 -1.75 -6.43
CA ARG A 25 10.04 -1.35 -7.56
C ARG A 25 8.80 -2.25 -7.63
N VAL A 26 7.64 -1.64 -7.80
CA VAL A 26 6.35 -2.32 -7.93
C VAL A 26 5.99 -2.50 -9.40
N ASP A 27 5.39 -3.63 -9.76
CA ASP A 27 4.68 -3.78 -11.03
C ASP A 27 3.30 -3.10 -10.95
N ALA A 28 3.15 -1.96 -11.62
CA ALA A 28 1.93 -1.17 -11.60
C ALA A 28 0.73 -1.87 -12.24
N ASN A 29 0.96 -2.83 -13.14
CA ASN A 29 -0.13 -3.51 -13.85
C ASN A 29 -0.79 -4.60 -13.00
N GLY A 30 -0.10 -5.11 -11.98
CA GLY A 30 -0.58 -6.18 -11.10
C GLY A 30 -1.09 -5.71 -9.74
N ILE A 31 -1.36 -4.42 -9.55
CA ILE A 31 -1.82 -3.89 -8.27
C ILE A 31 -3.27 -4.32 -8.02
N GLU A 32 -3.52 -4.88 -6.84
CA GLU A 32 -4.86 -5.26 -6.38
C GLU A 32 -5.17 -4.61 -5.03
N ALA A 33 -6.44 -4.29 -4.80
CA ALA A 33 -6.90 -3.75 -3.52
C ALA A 33 -8.25 -4.37 -3.11
N THR A 34 -8.37 -4.71 -1.83
CA THR A 34 -9.60 -5.23 -1.23
C THR A 34 -9.93 -4.45 0.04
N PHE A 35 -11.21 -4.18 0.27
CA PHE A 35 -11.68 -3.51 1.47
C PHE A 35 -12.74 -4.37 2.15
N ALA A 36 -12.41 -4.87 3.33
CA ALA A 36 -13.30 -5.73 4.10
C ALA A 36 -13.15 -5.42 5.59
N HIS A 37 -14.26 -5.44 6.32
CA HIS A 37 -14.29 -5.25 7.78
C HIS A 37 -13.56 -3.99 8.29
N GLY A 38 -13.58 -2.90 7.51
CA GLY A 38 -12.93 -1.64 7.88
C GLY A 38 -11.42 -1.59 7.62
N VAL A 39 -10.85 -2.58 6.93
CA VAL A 39 -9.42 -2.65 6.60
C VAL A 39 -9.24 -2.63 5.09
N LEU A 40 -8.39 -1.70 4.62
CA LEU A 40 -7.93 -1.66 3.23
C LEU A 40 -6.66 -2.49 3.11
N HIS A 41 -6.72 -3.58 2.34
CA HIS A 41 -5.57 -4.40 1.99
C HIS A 41 -5.16 -4.08 0.55
N ILE A 42 -3.87 -3.78 0.35
CA ILE A 42 -3.31 -3.44 -0.96
C ILE A 42 -2.18 -4.42 -1.25
N THR A 43 -2.30 -5.17 -2.34
CA THR A 43 -1.29 -6.12 -2.80
C THR A 43 -0.48 -5.47 -3.92
N LEU A 44 0.84 -5.36 -3.69
CA LEU A 44 1.79 -4.72 -4.59
C LEU A 44 2.83 -5.73 -5.05
N PRO A 45 2.69 -6.32 -6.25
CA PRO A 45 3.67 -7.26 -6.76
C PRO A 45 5.02 -6.58 -7.01
N ARG A 46 6.11 -7.28 -6.63
CA ARG A 46 7.47 -6.82 -6.89
C ARG A 46 7.79 -6.95 -8.38
N ALA A 47 8.34 -5.90 -8.98
CA ALA A 47 8.74 -5.90 -10.37
C ALA A 47 9.79 -6.99 -10.64
N GLU A 48 9.69 -7.69 -11.78
CA GLU A 48 10.61 -8.77 -12.16
C GLU A 48 12.08 -8.29 -12.23
N GLU A 49 12.30 -7.05 -12.68
CA GLU A 49 13.63 -6.44 -12.78
C GLU A 49 14.32 -6.29 -11.42
N ASP A 50 13.54 -6.17 -10.35
CA ASP A 50 14.01 -5.98 -8.98
C ASP A 50 14.27 -7.31 -8.26
N LYS A 51 13.90 -8.45 -8.88
CA LYS A 51 14.22 -9.76 -8.36
C LYS A 51 15.72 -10.04 -8.51
N PRO A 52 16.35 -10.72 -7.52
CA PRO A 52 17.78 -11.01 -7.55
C PRO A 52 18.13 -11.87 -8.78
N LYS A 53 19.07 -11.38 -9.59
CA LYS A 53 19.59 -12.12 -10.75
C LYS A 53 20.73 -13.03 -10.31
N LYS A 54 20.71 -14.29 -10.76
CA LYS A 54 21.82 -15.22 -10.55
C LYS A 54 22.98 -14.83 -11.47
N ILE A 55 24.08 -14.35 -10.90
CA ILE A 55 25.29 -14.01 -11.66
C ILE A 55 26.21 -15.23 -11.68
N ALA A 56 26.47 -15.78 -12.86
CA ALA A 56 27.42 -16.88 -13.03
C ALA A 56 28.85 -16.31 -13.10
N VAL A 57 29.70 -16.72 -12.16
CA VAL A 57 31.13 -16.37 -12.16
C VAL A 57 31.87 -17.40 -13.02
N LYS A 58 32.55 -16.94 -14.10
CA LYS A 58 33.46 -17.79 -14.88
C LYS A 58 34.85 -17.71 -14.26
N VAL A 59 35.45 -18.86 -13.98
CA VAL A 59 36.85 -18.98 -13.53
C VAL A 59 37.73 -19.18 -14.76
N ALA A 60 38.88 -18.52 -14.79
CA ALA A 60 39.89 -18.61 -15.85
C ALA A 60 40.72 -19.90 -15.75
#